data_AF-A0A7N0VG06-F1
#
_entry.id   AF-A0A7N0VG06-F1
#
_cell.length_a   1.000
_cell.length_b   1.000
_cell.length_c   1.000
_cell.angle_alpha   90.00
_cell.angle_beta   90.00
_cell.angle_gamma   90.00
#
_symmetry.space_group_name_H-M   'P 1'
#
loop_
_entity.id
_entity.type
_entity.pdbx_description
1 polymer ?
#
loop_
_entity_poly.entity_id
_entity_poly.type
_entity_poly.pdbx_seq_one_letter_code
_entity_poly.pdbx_strand_id
1 'polypeptide(L)'
;MGAEKKWMYTLFFTAFISVLLFLSTLLGFTASYYSFSTHRSYPSTVRVGSHYPPAFAYYITGGRGDGSRILRLLMAVYHPRNRYLLHIDAEGSDDERMRLVAGVRAVPAVSAFGNVDVVGKPDRLTYMGATHVAATLRAVAILLKVNSGWDWFIELNALDYPLISQDDLSHVFSSVKRDVNFIDHTSELGWKEPQRVQPIVVDPALYLARRSQIFQATQKRPTPDAFKIFTGSPWSVLSRSFLEYCIFGWDNLPRTLLMYFNNVMLSQEGYFHTVVCNAPEFKNTTINNDLRYTLWDNPPKMEPLYLSVSDFDQMAQSGAAFARQFQKDDPVLDMIDEKILNRDRYHVTPGAWCAGRKSWLSDPCSQWGDVNILKPGPQASKFEETITNLLDDLGSHANQCQ
;
A
#
# COMPACT_ATOMS: atom_id res chain seq x y z
N MET A 1 -70.55 16.19 7.84
CA MET A 1 -69.29 15.60 7.30
C MET A 1 -68.15 15.91 8.28
N GLY A 2 -67.79 15.01 9.19
CA GLY A 2 -66.73 15.33 10.18
C GLY A 2 -66.27 14.17 11.08
N ALA A 3 -67.08 13.13 11.25
CA ALA A 3 -66.70 11.96 12.07
C ALA A 3 -65.94 10.89 11.25
N GLU A 4 -66.37 10.58 10.03
CA GLU A 4 -65.80 9.47 9.23
C GLU A 4 -64.34 9.69 8.81
N LYS A 5 -63.94 10.94 8.49
CA LYS A 5 -62.55 11.24 8.12
C LYS A 5 -61.58 11.04 9.29
N LYS A 6 -62.01 11.30 10.53
CA LYS A 6 -61.15 11.18 11.72
C LYS A 6 -60.76 9.72 11.99
N TRP A 7 -61.73 8.82 11.90
CA TRP A 7 -61.50 7.38 12.09
C TRP A 7 -60.60 6.77 11.02
N MET A 8 -60.73 7.25 9.79
CA MET A 8 -59.92 6.77 8.67
C MET A 8 -58.44 7.13 8.85
N TYR A 9 -58.11 8.35 9.30
CA TYR A 9 -56.72 8.72 9.59
C TYR A 9 -56.13 7.91 10.75
N THR A 10 -56.90 7.63 11.79
CA THR A 10 -56.44 6.81 12.93
C THR A 10 -56.17 5.36 12.50
N LEU A 11 -57.01 4.79 11.62
CA LEU A 11 -56.81 3.46 11.04
C LEU A 11 -55.56 3.38 10.16
N PHE A 12 -55.33 4.38 9.29
CA PHE A 12 -54.12 4.42 8.48
C PHE A 12 -52.85 4.60 9.31
N PHE A 13 -52.89 5.44 10.33
CA PHE A 13 -51.73 5.69 11.19
C PHE A 13 -51.37 4.46 12.05
N THR A 14 -52.38 3.77 12.58
CA THR A 14 -52.18 2.53 13.34
C THR A 14 -51.69 1.38 12.45
N ALA A 15 -52.23 1.24 11.24
CA ALA A 15 -51.73 0.27 10.26
C ALA A 15 -50.28 0.57 9.86
N PHE A 16 -49.95 1.83 9.62
CA PHE A 16 -48.58 2.26 9.26
C PHE A 16 -47.57 1.98 10.39
N ILE A 17 -47.93 2.29 11.64
CA ILE A 17 -47.08 1.96 12.81
C ILE A 17 -46.96 0.45 12.97
N SER A 18 -48.03 -0.31 12.77
CA SER A 18 -48.00 -1.77 12.89
C SER A 18 -47.10 -2.41 11.81
N VAL A 19 -47.12 -1.88 10.59
CA VAL A 19 -46.21 -2.30 9.51
C VAL A 19 -44.76 -1.90 9.81
N LEU A 20 -44.52 -0.70 10.34
CA LEU A 20 -43.18 -0.27 10.78
C LEU A 20 -42.64 -1.14 11.91
N LEU A 21 -43.47 -1.47 12.90
CA LEU A 21 -43.11 -2.36 13.99
C LEU A 21 -42.85 -3.79 13.46
N PHE A 22 -43.70 -4.29 12.57
CA PHE A 22 -43.53 -5.60 11.94
C PHE A 22 -42.22 -5.68 11.11
N LEU A 23 -41.94 -4.65 10.30
CA LEU A 23 -40.67 -4.52 9.58
C LEU A 23 -39.48 -4.42 10.53
N SER A 24 -39.60 -3.66 11.63
CA SER A 24 -38.56 -3.57 12.65
C SER A 24 -38.33 -4.90 13.37
N THR A 25 -39.37 -5.69 13.59
CA THR A 25 -39.26 -7.03 14.15
C THR A 25 -38.66 -8.01 13.15
N LEU A 26 -38.98 -7.93 11.85
CA LEU A 26 -38.32 -8.74 10.82
C LEU A 26 -36.83 -8.39 10.69
N LEU A 27 -36.48 -7.11 10.73
CA LEU A 27 -35.09 -6.62 10.78
C LEU A 27 -34.37 -7.02 12.08
N GLY A 28 -35.07 -6.97 13.21
CA GLY A 28 -34.56 -7.38 14.51
C GLY A 28 -34.38 -8.90 14.65
N PHE A 29 -35.31 -9.69 14.10
CA PHE A 29 -35.24 -11.16 14.06
C PHE A 29 -34.19 -11.64 13.07
N THR A 30 -34.01 -10.98 11.93
CA THR A 30 -32.86 -11.27 11.03
C THR A 30 -31.55 -10.93 11.72
N ALA A 31 -31.41 -9.75 12.34
CA ALA A 31 -30.22 -9.40 13.12
C ALA A 31 -29.95 -10.39 14.28
N SER A 32 -31.00 -10.89 14.94
CA SER A 32 -30.89 -11.87 16.02
C SER A 32 -30.58 -13.28 15.51
N TYR A 33 -31.13 -13.69 14.38
CA TYR A 33 -30.85 -14.99 13.75
C TYR A 33 -29.42 -15.06 13.20
N TYR A 34 -28.92 -13.95 12.62
CA TYR A 34 -27.49 -13.81 12.29
C TYR A 34 -26.60 -13.77 13.53
N SER A 35 -27.08 -13.25 14.66
CA SER A 35 -26.32 -13.26 15.92
C SER A 35 -26.25 -14.65 16.58
N PHE A 36 -27.29 -15.49 16.43
CA PHE A 36 -27.36 -16.82 17.04
C PHE A 36 -26.80 -17.96 16.17
N SER A 37 -26.52 -17.73 14.88
CA SER A 37 -25.86 -18.69 13.99
C SER A 37 -24.38 -18.33 13.72
N THR A 38 -23.67 -17.81 14.72
CA THR A 38 -22.21 -17.65 14.62
C THR A 38 -21.54 -18.85 15.28
N HIS A 39 -21.19 -19.87 14.49
CA HIS A 39 -19.88 -20.47 14.70
C HIS A 39 -18.89 -19.30 14.62
N ARG A 40 -18.44 -18.78 15.76
CA ARG A 40 -17.35 -17.80 15.80
C ARG A 40 -16.14 -18.50 15.18
N SER A 41 -15.88 -18.24 13.90
CA SER A 41 -14.63 -18.61 13.26
C SER A 41 -13.53 -17.89 14.02
N TYR A 42 -12.80 -18.61 14.86
CA TYR A 42 -11.64 -18.04 15.53
C TYR A 42 -10.59 -17.70 14.46
N PRO A 43 -9.99 -16.50 14.50
CA PRO A 43 -8.95 -16.14 13.55
C PRO A 43 -7.80 -17.15 13.69
N SER A 44 -7.45 -17.81 12.58
CA SER A 44 -6.33 -18.73 12.57
C SER A 44 -5.02 -17.98 12.81
N THR A 45 -4.09 -18.63 13.51
CA THR A 45 -2.81 -18.01 13.85
C THR A 45 -1.93 -17.90 12.61
N VAL A 46 -1.40 -16.69 12.37
CA VAL A 46 -0.37 -16.47 11.33
C VAL A 46 0.93 -17.14 11.78
N ARG A 47 1.41 -18.09 10.97
CA ARG A 47 2.69 -18.74 11.18
C ARG A 47 3.77 -18.05 10.36
N VAL A 48 4.90 -17.77 11.00
CA VAL A 48 6.01 -16.99 10.46
C VAL A 48 7.23 -17.90 10.28
N GLY A 49 8.09 -17.56 9.32
CA GLY A 49 9.35 -18.26 9.05
C GLY A 49 9.45 -18.73 7.60
N SER A 50 10.63 -19.21 7.22
CA SER A 50 10.96 -19.60 5.84
C SER A 50 10.10 -20.75 5.28
N HIS A 51 9.55 -21.61 6.15
CA HIS A 51 8.68 -22.73 5.75
C HIS A 51 7.21 -22.34 5.54
N TYR A 52 6.84 -21.10 5.86
CA TYR A 52 5.48 -20.58 5.69
C TYR A 52 5.47 -19.51 4.61
N PRO A 53 4.31 -19.22 3.99
CA PRO A 53 4.20 -18.11 3.05
C PRO A 53 4.73 -16.80 3.64
N PRO A 54 5.26 -15.89 2.83
CA PRO A 54 5.73 -14.63 3.34
C PRO A 54 4.60 -13.76 3.89
N ALA A 55 4.99 -12.71 4.62
CA ALA A 55 4.10 -11.65 5.06
C ALA A 55 4.66 -10.29 4.66
N PHE A 56 3.78 -9.36 4.34
CA PHE A 56 4.14 -8.03 3.85
C PHE A 56 3.74 -6.95 4.85
N ALA A 57 4.56 -5.90 4.95
CA ALA A 57 4.26 -4.69 5.68
C ALA A 57 3.91 -3.59 4.67
N TYR A 58 2.66 -3.20 4.63
CA TYR A 58 2.18 -2.14 3.74
C TYR A 58 2.17 -0.80 4.48
N TYR A 59 2.79 0.20 3.87
CA TYR A 59 2.61 1.60 4.24
C TYR A 59 1.76 2.28 3.16
N ILE A 60 0.51 2.60 3.49
CA ILE A 60 -0.45 3.16 2.53
C ILE A 60 -0.71 4.62 2.88
N THR A 61 -0.32 5.52 1.98
CA THR A 61 -0.34 6.96 2.21
C THR A 61 -1.39 7.69 1.36
N GLY A 62 -1.77 8.89 1.77
CA GLY A 62 -2.58 9.81 0.96
C GLY A 62 -2.67 11.19 1.61
N GLY A 63 -3.18 12.16 0.87
CA GLY A 63 -3.34 13.52 1.32
C GLY A 63 -4.79 13.86 1.65
N ARG A 64 -5.12 15.14 1.47
CA ARG A 64 -6.49 15.64 1.63
C ARG A 64 -7.46 14.95 0.66
N GLY A 65 -8.53 14.36 1.20
CA GLY A 65 -9.63 13.79 0.40
C GLY A 65 -9.38 12.35 -0.10
N ASP A 66 -8.25 11.76 0.29
CA ASP A 66 -7.84 10.41 -0.10
C ASP A 66 -8.32 9.31 0.86
N GLY A 67 -8.95 9.65 1.99
CA GLY A 67 -9.36 8.65 3.00
C GLY A 67 -10.20 7.50 2.44
N SER A 68 -11.13 7.78 1.51
CA SER A 68 -11.92 6.72 0.85
C SER A 68 -11.10 5.86 -0.12
N ARG A 69 -10.07 6.44 -0.75
CA ARG A 69 -9.18 5.74 -1.68
C ARG A 69 -8.23 4.82 -0.92
N ILE A 70 -7.66 5.31 0.18
CA ILE A 70 -6.86 4.49 1.11
C ILE A 70 -7.67 3.31 1.61
N LEU A 71 -8.93 3.52 2.00
CA LEU A 71 -9.79 2.41 2.47
C LEU A 71 -10.08 1.39 1.35
N ARG A 72 -10.37 1.85 0.12
CA ARG A 72 -10.56 0.96 -1.05
C ARG A 72 -9.29 0.16 -1.34
N LEU A 73 -8.13 0.83 -1.38
CA LEU A 73 -6.84 0.22 -1.63
C LEU A 73 -6.50 -0.81 -0.55
N LEU A 74 -6.69 -0.48 0.73
CA LEU A 74 -6.53 -1.43 1.84
C LEU A 74 -7.34 -2.70 1.57
N MET A 75 -8.63 -2.58 1.24
CA MET A 75 -9.48 -3.74 0.99
C MET A 75 -8.98 -4.57 -0.21
N ALA A 76 -8.47 -3.92 -1.26
CA ALA A 76 -7.90 -4.59 -2.42
C ALA A 76 -6.61 -5.37 -2.11
N VAL A 77 -5.77 -4.86 -1.19
CA VAL A 77 -4.51 -5.51 -0.78
C VAL A 77 -4.60 -6.25 0.55
N TYR A 78 -5.79 -6.40 1.15
CA TYR A 78 -5.93 -6.97 2.49
C TYR A 78 -5.69 -8.48 2.53
N HIS A 79 -4.87 -8.93 3.47
CA HIS A 79 -4.69 -10.33 3.83
C HIS A 79 -4.34 -10.42 5.34
N PRO A 80 -4.89 -11.37 6.10
CA PRO A 80 -4.65 -11.50 7.55
C PRO A 80 -3.17 -11.67 7.96
N ARG A 81 -2.34 -12.21 7.06
CA ARG A 81 -0.90 -12.39 7.31
C ARG A 81 -0.10 -11.10 7.37
N ASN A 82 -0.57 -10.09 6.66
CA ASN A 82 0.18 -8.86 6.43
C ASN A 82 -0.06 -7.86 7.55
N ARG A 83 0.81 -6.85 7.64
CA ARG A 83 0.63 -5.69 8.53
C ARG A 83 0.41 -4.44 7.69
N TYR A 84 -0.52 -3.60 8.09
CA TYR A 84 -0.86 -2.37 7.37
C TYR A 84 -0.72 -1.17 8.29
N LEU A 85 -0.03 -0.14 7.81
CA LEU A 85 0.03 1.17 8.44
C LEU A 85 -0.52 2.20 7.45
N LEU A 86 -1.65 2.81 7.81
CA LEU A 86 -2.31 3.83 7.00
C LEU A 86 -1.92 5.22 7.48
N HIS A 87 -1.67 6.13 6.55
CA HIS A 87 -1.29 7.50 6.87
C HIS A 87 -1.94 8.50 5.92
N ILE A 88 -2.76 9.38 6.48
CA ILE A 88 -3.15 10.62 5.79
C ILE A 88 -2.11 11.67 6.18
N ASP A 89 -1.55 12.45 5.26
CA ASP A 89 -0.57 13.48 5.63
C ASP A 89 -1.22 14.71 6.28
N ALA A 90 -0.43 15.63 6.82
CA ALA A 90 -0.91 16.82 7.52
C ALA A 90 -1.71 17.83 6.65
N GLU A 91 -2.00 17.53 5.39
CA GLU A 91 -2.96 18.27 4.56
C GLU A 91 -4.40 17.79 4.71
N GLY A 92 -4.60 16.53 5.11
CA GLY A 92 -5.90 15.95 5.46
C GLY A 92 -6.34 16.29 6.89
N SER A 93 -7.65 16.45 7.08
CA SER A 93 -8.22 16.90 8.36
C SER A 93 -8.29 15.79 9.42
N ASP A 94 -8.40 16.19 10.69
CA ASP A 94 -8.60 15.23 11.79
C ASP A 94 -9.90 14.44 11.63
N ASP A 95 -10.97 15.08 11.14
CA ASP A 95 -12.23 14.41 10.80
C ASP A 95 -12.05 13.32 9.74
N GLU A 96 -11.22 13.59 8.72
CA GLU A 96 -10.93 12.62 7.67
C GLU A 96 -10.22 11.39 8.23
N ARG A 97 -9.24 11.59 9.13
CA ARG A 97 -8.56 10.50 9.84
C ARG A 97 -9.49 9.69 10.71
N MET A 98 -10.36 10.38 11.46
CA MET A 98 -11.33 9.72 12.32
C MET A 98 -12.32 8.88 11.51
N ARG A 99 -12.75 9.37 10.34
CA ARG A 99 -13.57 8.58 9.39
C ARG A 99 -12.81 7.39 8.83
N LEU A 100 -11.52 7.54 8.48
CA LEU A 100 -10.70 6.41 8.05
C LEU A 100 -10.62 5.34 9.14
N VAL A 101 -10.34 5.72 10.38
CA VAL A 101 -10.32 4.79 11.53
C VAL A 101 -11.66 4.08 11.70
N ALA A 102 -12.77 4.81 11.61
CA ALA A 102 -14.11 4.21 11.70
C ALA A 102 -14.37 3.23 10.55
N GLY A 103 -13.99 3.58 9.31
CA GLY A 103 -14.12 2.73 8.14
C GLY A 103 -13.30 1.45 8.23
N VAL A 104 -12.05 1.55 8.69
CA VAL A 104 -11.17 0.39 8.92
C VAL A 104 -11.77 -0.56 9.96
N ARG A 105 -12.29 -0.03 11.07
CA ARG A 105 -12.93 -0.86 12.12
C ARG A 105 -14.25 -1.50 11.68
N ALA A 106 -14.91 -0.92 10.68
CA ALA A 106 -16.15 -1.47 10.12
C ALA A 106 -15.89 -2.69 9.22
N VAL A 107 -14.65 -2.93 8.77
CA VAL A 107 -14.31 -4.13 7.98
C VAL A 107 -14.17 -5.34 8.92
N PRO A 108 -15.04 -6.37 8.81
CA PRO A 108 -15.07 -7.47 9.77
C PRO A 108 -13.74 -8.22 9.92
N ALA A 109 -13.08 -8.52 8.80
CA ALA A 109 -11.79 -9.21 8.82
C ALA A 109 -10.72 -8.36 9.53
N VAL A 110 -10.63 -7.05 9.23
CA VAL A 110 -9.66 -6.16 9.87
C VAL A 110 -9.88 -6.10 11.37
N SER A 111 -11.15 -5.97 11.81
CA SER A 111 -11.52 -5.96 13.22
C SER A 111 -11.15 -7.26 13.94
N ALA A 112 -11.33 -8.40 13.26
CA ALA A 112 -11.04 -9.72 13.84
C ALA A 112 -9.54 -10.04 13.93
N PHE A 113 -8.74 -9.66 12.93
CA PHE A 113 -7.31 -9.96 12.89
C PHE A 113 -6.42 -8.86 13.49
N GLY A 114 -6.92 -7.64 13.64
CA GLY A 114 -6.20 -6.56 14.35
C GLY A 114 -4.86 -6.17 13.70
N ASN A 115 -4.76 -6.29 12.38
CA ASN A 115 -3.53 -6.16 11.62
C ASN A 115 -3.39 -4.83 10.83
N VAL A 116 -4.25 -3.85 11.11
CA VAL A 116 -4.26 -2.52 10.47
C VAL A 116 -4.22 -1.42 11.52
N ASP A 117 -3.24 -0.52 11.41
CA ASP A 117 -3.12 0.69 12.22
C ASP A 117 -3.25 1.96 11.37
N VAL A 118 -3.67 3.06 12.00
CA VAL A 118 -3.67 4.40 11.38
C VAL A 118 -2.71 5.30 12.15
N VAL A 119 -1.81 5.99 11.46
CA VAL A 119 -0.88 6.95 12.06
C VAL A 119 -1.68 8.09 12.71
N GLY A 120 -1.62 8.17 14.04
CA GLY A 120 -2.35 9.19 14.80
C GLY A 120 -1.80 10.60 14.62
N LYS A 121 -0.49 10.78 14.76
CA LYS A 121 0.19 12.08 14.54
C LYS A 121 0.69 12.16 13.10
N PRO A 122 0.08 12.95 12.20
CA PRO A 122 0.49 13.01 10.81
C PRO A 122 1.86 13.67 10.62
N ASP A 123 2.60 13.13 9.67
CA ASP A 123 3.74 13.82 9.06
C ASP A 123 3.26 14.87 8.05
N ARG A 124 4.02 15.95 7.93
CA ARG A 124 3.84 16.95 6.88
C ARG A 124 4.82 16.63 5.77
N LEU A 125 4.29 16.46 4.56
CA LEU A 125 5.06 16.05 3.40
C LEU A 125 5.26 17.26 2.48
N THR A 126 6.47 17.39 1.95
CA THR A 126 6.85 18.42 0.98
C THR A 126 7.19 17.73 -0.33
N TYR A 127 6.52 18.13 -1.40
CA TYR A 127 6.88 17.65 -2.73
C TYR A 127 8.33 18.03 -3.06
N MET A 128 9.11 17.07 -3.59
CA MET A 128 10.57 17.17 -3.81
C MET A 128 11.45 17.32 -2.56
N GLY A 129 10.88 17.33 -1.36
CA GLY A 129 11.62 17.45 -0.10
C GLY A 129 12.01 16.11 0.51
N ALA A 130 12.79 16.17 1.59
CA ALA A 130 13.26 14.99 2.31
C ALA A 130 12.25 14.45 3.35
N THR A 131 11.17 15.19 3.62
CA THR A 131 10.12 14.77 4.57
C THR A 131 9.43 13.46 4.20
N HIS A 132 9.35 13.11 2.92
CA HIS A 132 8.88 11.78 2.50
C HIS A 132 9.78 10.66 3.02
N VAL A 133 11.10 10.77 2.86
CA VAL A 133 12.05 9.78 3.39
C VAL A 133 11.92 9.66 4.91
N ALA A 134 11.79 10.78 5.61
CA ALA A 134 11.60 10.78 7.06
C ALA A 134 10.29 10.07 7.47
N ALA A 135 9.20 10.31 6.75
CA ALA A 135 7.91 9.65 6.99
C ALA A 135 7.97 8.14 6.72
N THR A 136 8.59 7.72 5.61
CA THR A 136 8.80 6.30 5.30
C THR A 136 9.65 5.61 6.36
N LEU A 137 10.78 6.21 6.79
CA LEU A 137 11.61 5.68 7.88
C LEU A 137 10.84 5.58 9.20
N ARG A 138 10.00 6.57 9.52
CA ARG A 138 9.11 6.53 10.69
C ARG A 138 8.11 5.38 10.59
N ALA A 139 7.49 5.17 9.42
CA ALA A 139 6.55 4.09 9.17
C ALA A 139 7.21 2.71 9.36
N VAL A 140 8.41 2.53 8.80
CA VAL A 140 9.22 1.33 8.97
C VAL A 140 9.55 1.11 10.45
N ALA A 141 9.99 2.13 11.18
CA ALA A 141 10.27 2.01 12.61
C ALA A 141 9.05 1.58 13.43
N ILE A 142 7.85 2.09 13.10
CA ILE A 142 6.59 1.66 13.71
C ILE A 142 6.33 0.19 13.38
N LEU A 143 6.39 -0.19 12.11
CA LEU A 143 6.12 -1.56 11.64
C LEU A 143 7.09 -2.59 12.24
N LEU A 144 8.37 -2.25 12.38
CA LEU A 144 9.37 -3.09 13.08
C LEU A 144 9.04 -3.27 14.56
N LYS A 145 8.51 -2.22 15.21
CA LYS A 145 8.14 -2.23 16.63
C LYS A 145 6.85 -3.01 16.91
N VAL A 146 5.83 -2.87 16.06
CA VAL A 146 4.50 -3.47 16.30
C VAL A 146 4.38 -4.90 15.77
N ASN A 147 5.24 -5.30 14.84
CA ASN A 147 5.21 -6.65 14.28
C ASN A 147 6.61 -7.14 13.84
N SER A 148 7.01 -8.29 14.36
CA SER A 148 8.31 -8.90 14.05
C SER A 148 8.29 -9.91 12.91
N GLY A 149 7.15 -10.15 12.25
CA GLY A 149 6.93 -11.32 11.41
C GLY A 149 6.73 -11.08 9.91
N TRP A 150 6.84 -9.83 9.44
CA TRP A 150 6.82 -9.51 8.01
C TRP A 150 8.22 -9.61 7.38
N ASP A 151 8.28 -9.85 6.08
CA ASP A 151 9.50 -10.14 5.32
C ASP A 151 9.88 -8.99 4.37
N TRP A 152 8.87 -8.38 3.75
CA TRP A 152 9.05 -7.24 2.84
C TRP A 152 8.15 -6.07 3.22
N PHE A 153 8.66 -4.88 2.98
CA PHE A 153 7.94 -3.62 3.08
C PHE A 153 7.54 -3.14 1.69
N ILE A 154 6.29 -2.70 1.55
CA ILE A 154 5.72 -2.17 0.32
C ILE A 154 5.09 -0.82 0.63
N GLU A 155 5.60 0.25 0.01
CA GLU A 155 5.00 1.58 0.07
C GLU A 155 3.99 1.75 -1.06
N LEU A 156 2.78 2.18 -0.73
CA LEU A 156 1.73 2.55 -1.69
C LEU A 156 1.17 3.91 -1.30
N ASN A 157 0.61 4.63 -2.26
CA ASN A 157 -0.21 5.80 -2.01
C ASN A 157 -1.61 5.64 -2.62
N ALA A 158 -2.48 6.62 -2.39
CA ALA A 158 -3.86 6.62 -2.85
C ALA A 158 -4.03 6.52 -4.38
N LEU A 159 -2.95 6.74 -5.15
CA LEU A 159 -2.91 6.70 -6.62
C LEU A 159 -2.48 5.32 -7.17
N ASP A 160 -2.00 4.42 -6.32
CA ASP A 160 -1.63 3.05 -6.69
C ASP A 160 -2.82 2.08 -6.61
N TYR A 161 -2.74 0.98 -7.37
CA TYR A 161 -3.69 -0.13 -7.25
C TYR A 161 -3.04 -1.49 -7.59
N PRO A 162 -3.40 -2.61 -6.93
CA PRO A 162 -2.82 -3.92 -7.23
C PRO A 162 -3.34 -4.49 -8.56
N LEU A 163 -2.46 -5.21 -9.27
CA LEU A 163 -2.78 -5.99 -10.47
C LEU A 163 -2.77 -7.51 -10.24
N ILE A 164 -2.55 -7.92 -8.98
CA ILE A 164 -2.56 -9.32 -8.52
C ILE A 164 -3.21 -9.41 -7.14
N SER A 165 -3.71 -10.58 -6.77
CA SER A 165 -4.21 -10.82 -5.42
C SER A 165 -3.08 -11.03 -4.41
N GLN A 166 -3.40 -10.97 -3.11
CA GLN A 166 -2.40 -11.23 -2.07
C GLN A 166 -1.96 -12.70 -2.03
N ASP A 167 -2.84 -13.62 -2.43
CA ASP A 167 -2.49 -15.04 -2.59
C ASP A 167 -1.51 -15.22 -3.74
N ASP A 168 -1.69 -14.51 -4.87
CA ASP A 168 -0.74 -14.51 -6.00
C ASP A 168 0.63 -13.98 -5.57
N LEU A 169 0.64 -12.80 -4.94
CA LEU A 169 1.87 -12.15 -4.47
C LEU A 169 2.62 -13.06 -3.49
N SER A 170 1.92 -13.59 -2.49
CA SER A 170 2.52 -14.48 -1.48
C SER A 170 2.99 -15.80 -2.09
N HIS A 171 2.28 -16.33 -3.08
CA HIS A 171 2.63 -17.57 -3.75
C HIS A 171 3.95 -17.42 -4.50
N VAL A 172 4.07 -16.38 -5.33
CA VAL A 172 5.29 -16.13 -6.10
C VAL A 172 6.45 -15.73 -5.20
N PHE A 173 6.25 -14.87 -4.21
CA PHE A 173 7.32 -14.50 -3.26
C PHE A 173 7.77 -15.66 -2.35
N SER A 174 7.05 -16.79 -2.31
CA SER A 174 7.50 -17.97 -1.58
C SER A 174 8.76 -18.61 -2.18
N SER A 175 9.05 -18.38 -3.47
CA SER A 175 10.28 -18.81 -4.14
C SER A 175 11.40 -17.75 -4.11
N VAL A 176 11.08 -16.52 -3.70
CA VAL A 176 12.04 -15.40 -3.65
C VAL A 176 12.79 -15.41 -2.32
N LYS A 177 14.11 -15.17 -2.37
CA LYS A 177 14.91 -15.02 -1.15
C LYS A 177 14.50 -13.75 -0.39
N ARG A 178 14.24 -13.89 0.91
CA ARG A 178 13.66 -12.84 1.78
C ARG A 178 14.54 -11.62 2.02
N ASP A 179 15.82 -11.69 1.67
CA ASP A 179 16.79 -10.61 1.78
C ASP A 179 16.87 -9.73 0.51
N VAL A 180 16.22 -10.14 -0.58
CA VAL A 180 16.21 -9.42 -1.87
C VAL A 180 15.33 -8.17 -1.82
N ASN A 181 15.82 -7.10 -2.46
CA ASN A 181 15.20 -5.78 -2.58
C ASN A 181 14.85 -5.51 -4.05
N PHE A 182 13.57 -5.27 -4.36
CA PHE A 182 13.13 -4.79 -5.67
C PHE A 182 13.15 -3.27 -5.65
N ILE A 183 14.20 -2.71 -6.24
CA ILE A 183 14.49 -1.27 -6.24
C ILE A 183 15.10 -0.92 -7.59
N ASP A 184 14.34 -0.21 -8.42
CA ASP A 184 14.84 0.34 -9.69
C ASP A 184 15.93 1.37 -9.40
N HIS A 185 17.11 1.25 -10.01
CA HIS A 185 18.24 2.11 -9.73
C HIS A 185 19.20 2.22 -10.93
N THR A 186 19.84 3.39 -11.01
CA THR A 186 20.96 3.67 -11.91
C THR A 186 21.91 4.67 -11.28
N SER A 187 23.20 4.53 -11.53
CA SER A 187 24.19 5.56 -11.23
C SER A 187 24.47 6.52 -12.39
N GLU A 188 23.86 6.30 -13.55
CA GLU A 188 23.96 7.20 -14.71
C GLU A 188 23.05 8.41 -14.50
N LEU A 189 23.53 9.37 -13.70
CA LEU A 189 22.73 10.51 -13.28
C LEU A 189 22.35 11.43 -14.44
N GLY A 190 23.22 11.58 -15.44
CA GLY A 190 23.02 12.44 -16.61
C GLY A 190 22.54 13.85 -16.22
N TRP A 191 21.39 14.26 -16.74
CA TRP A 191 20.80 15.58 -16.43
C TRP A 191 20.36 15.72 -14.96
N LYS A 192 20.12 14.62 -14.24
CA LYS A 192 19.69 14.65 -12.82
C LYS A 192 20.79 15.17 -11.92
N GLU A 193 22.07 14.95 -12.23
CA GLU A 193 23.18 15.41 -11.40
C GLU A 193 23.20 16.94 -11.21
N PRO A 194 23.28 17.76 -12.28
CA PRO A 194 23.31 19.22 -12.15
C PRO A 194 21.97 19.83 -11.72
N GLN A 195 20.86 19.08 -11.83
CA GLN A 195 19.49 19.56 -11.55
C GLN A 195 18.93 19.12 -10.20
N ARG A 196 19.36 17.99 -9.63
CA ARG A 196 18.80 17.42 -8.40
C ARG A 196 19.82 17.18 -7.30
N VAL A 197 21.04 16.78 -7.66
CA VAL A 197 22.10 16.40 -6.69
C VAL A 197 22.97 17.57 -6.27
N GLN A 198 23.49 18.32 -7.25
CA GLN A 198 24.36 19.48 -7.02
C GLN A 198 23.62 20.70 -6.42
N PRO A 199 22.34 20.95 -6.75
CA PRO A 199 21.57 21.97 -6.03
C PRO A 199 21.38 21.60 -4.56
N ILE A 200 21.50 22.60 -3.69
CA ILE A 200 21.19 22.46 -2.27
C ILE A 200 19.76 22.92 -2.06
N VAL A 201 18.91 22.02 -1.60
CA VAL A 201 17.52 22.34 -1.25
C VAL A 201 17.27 22.24 0.24
N VAL A 202 16.36 23.06 0.75
CA VAL A 202 15.91 23.06 2.13
C VAL A 202 14.43 22.75 2.12
N ASP A 203 14.06 21.63 2.76
CA ASP A 203 12.67 21.29 3.01
C ASP A 203 12.19 22.03 4.28
N PRO A 204 11.34 23.07 4.16
CA PRO A 204 10.89 23.80 5.33
C PRO A 204 9.93 23.01 6.21
N ALA A 205 9.29 21.93 5.74
CA ALA A 205 8.37 21.17 6.58
C ALA A 205 9.09 20.46 7.75
N LEU A 206 10.43 20.36 7.69
CA LEU A 206 11.26 19.87 8.79
C LEU A 206 11.27 20.79 10.02
N TYR A 207 11.05 22.10 9.86
CA TYR A 207 11.14 23.08 10.95
C TYR A 207 10.05 24.16 10.95
N LEU A 208 9.25 24.27 9.87
CA LEU A 208 8.14 25.22 9.72
C LEU A 208 6.85 24.47 9.39
N ALA A 209 5.99 24.34 10.39
CA ALA A 209 4.76 23.54 10.33
C ALA A 209 3.72 23.96 9.28
N ARG A 210 3.92 25.05 8.52
CA ARG A 210 2.96 25.59 7.52
C ARG A 210 3.57 25.85 6.14
N ARG A 211 4.78 25.38 5.87
CA ARG A 211 5.43 25.51 4.55
C ARG A 211 5.85 24.15 4.03
N SER A 212 5.40 23.82 2.82
CA SER A 212 5.66 22.54 2.13
C SER A 212 6.24 22.73 0.72
N GLN A 213 6.79 23.92 0.42
CA GLN A 213 7.55 24.18 -0.79
C GLN A 213 9.04 24.26 -0.45
N ILE A 214 9.86 23.50 -1.17
CA ILE A 214 11.32 23.54 -0.99
C ILE A 214 11.89 24.91 -1.32
N PHE A 215 12.94 25.30 -0.59
CA PHE A 215 13.79 26.44 -0.96
C PHE A 215 15.04 25.92 -1.63
N GLN A 216 15.44 26.54 -2.75
CA GLN A 216 16.68 26.22 -3.42
C GLN A 216 17.72 27.30 -3.09
N ALA A 217 18.89 26.89 -2.61
CA ALA A 217 20.00 27.80 -2.39
C ALA A 217 20.54 28.33 -3.72
N THR A 218 21.11 29.54 -3.69
CA THR A 218 21.73 30.15 -4.87
C THR A 218 23.01 29.43 -5.27
N GLN A 219 23.79 28.95 -4.29
CA GLN A 219 25.00 28.18 -4.52
C GLN A 219 24.70 26.68 -4.70
N LYS A 220 25.51 26.03 -5.54
CA LYS A 220 25.53 24.56 -5.69
C LYS A 220 26.70 23.97 -4.90
N ARG A 221 26.63 22.67 -4.64
CA ARG A 221 27.76 21.85 -4.15
C ARG A 221 28.23 20.88 -5.24
N PRO A 222 29.51 20.44 -5.20
CA PRO A 222 29.93 19.30 -6.02
C PRO A 222 29.21 18.02 -5.59
N THR A 223 29.10 17.07 -6.52
CA THR A 223 28.69 15.70 -6.23
C THR A 223 29.73 15.05 -5.31
N PRO A 224 29.32 14.36 -4.23
CA PRO A 224 30.24 13.72 -3.30
C PRO A 224 31.05 12.62 -3.97
N ASP A 225 32.30 12.47 -3.54
CA ASP A 225 33.24 11.42 -3.97
C ASP A 225 33.41 10.29 -2.94
N ALA A 226 32.93 10.50 -1.71
CA ALA A 226 32.97 9.51 -0.63
C ALA A 226 32.02 8.32 -0.82
N PHE A 227 31.01 8.44 -1.70
CA PHE A 227 30.06 7.39 -2.03
C PHE A 227 29.48 7.64 -3.44
N LYS A 228 29.03 6.57 -4.10
CA LYS A 228 28.41 6.68 -5.43
C LYS A 228 26.92 6.94 -5.29
N ILE A 229 26.39 7.97 -5.95
CA ILE A 229 24.95 8.27 -5.89
C ILE A 229 24.20 7.39 -6.88
N PHE A 230 23.09 6.84 -6.42
CA PHE A 230 22.13 6.12 -7.23
C PHE A 230 20.77 6.82 -7.19
N THR A 231 20.07 6.80 -8.31
CA THR A 231 18.68 7.27 -8.39
C THR A 231 17.80 6.27 -9.12
N GLY A 232 16.50 6.31 -8.91
CA GLY A 232 15.55 5.46 -9.61
C GLY A 232 14.11 5.78 -9.25
N SER A 233 13.23 4.79 -9.42
CA SER A 233 11.83 4.90 -9.00
C SER A 233 11.73 5.25 -7.51
N PRO A 234 10.86 6.19 -7.10
CA PRO A 234 10.61 6.42 -5.68
C PRO A 234 9.89 5.23 -5.02
N TRP A 235 9.45 4.25 -5.81
CA TRP A 235 8.74 3.07 -5.34
C TRP A 235 9.66 1.86 -5.28
N SER A 236 9.46 1.03 -4.26
CA SER A 236 10.27 -0.17 -4.07
C SER A 236 9.53 -1.22 -3.23
N VAL A 237 10.04 -2.45 -3.28
CA VAL A 237 9.73 -3.52 -2.32
C VAL A 237 11.02 -3.89 -1.61
N LEU A 238 11.13 -3.48 -0.34
CA LEU A 238 12.38 -3.54 0.41
C LEU A 238 12.33 -4.68 1.43
N SER A 239 13.42 -5.42 1.54
CA SER A 239 13.53 -6.50 2.52
C SER A 239 13.59 -5.93 3.93
N ARG A 240 13.05 -6.70 4.88
CA ARG A 240 13.11 -6.35 6.30
C ARG A 240 14.53 -6.15 6.79
N SER A 241 15.47 -7.00 6.40
CA SER A 241 16.88 -6.92 6.83
C SER A 241 17.54 -5.61 6.39
N PHE A 242 17.26 -5.15 5.15
CA PHE A 242 17.74 -3.86 4.67
C PHE A 242 17.12 -2.69 5.43
N LEU A 243 15.84 -2.78 5.77
CA LEU A 243 15.17 -1.73 6.53
C LEU A 243 15.59 -1.70 8.01
N GLU A 244 15.89 -2.86 8.61
CA GLU A 244 16.52 -2.94 9.93
C GLU A 244 17.89 -2.26 9.91
N TYR A 245 18.66 -2.41 8.84
CA TYR A 245 19.91 -1.67 8.64
C TYR A 245 19.69 -0.16 8.57
N CYS A 246 18.73 0.30 7.78
CA CYS A 246 18.40 1.73 7.66
C CYS A 246 17.96 2.35 9.00
N ILE A 247 17.21 1.62 9.83
CA ILE A 247 16.69 2.10 11.11
C ILE A 247 17.70 2.00 12.24
N PHE A 248 18.35 0.84 12.41
CA PHE A 248 19.27 0.60 13.52
C PHE A 248 20.68 1.12 13.23
N GLY A 249 21.08 1.18 11.95
CA GLY A 249 22.35 1.74 11.50
C GLY A 249 23.55 1.21 12.28
N TRP A 250 23.81 -0.09 12.22
CA TRP A 250 25.02 -0.65 12.82
C TRP A 250 26.30 -0.16 12.14
N ASP A 251 26.20 0.31 10.90
CA ASP A 251 27.17 1.20 10.24
C ASP A 251 26.61 2.64 10.15
N ASN A 252 27.49 3.63 9.99
CA ASN A 252 27.08 5.03 9.91
C ASN A 252 26.54 5.46 8.54
N LEU A 253 26.72 4.67 7.47
CA LEU A 253 26.31 5.02 6.11
C LEU A 253 24.84 5.46 6.01
N PRO A 254 23.83 4.77 6.58
CA PRO A 254 22.43 5.21 6.48
C PRO A 254 22.20 6.58 7.13
N ARG A 255 22.90 6.91 8.21
CA ARG A 255 22.79 8.20 8.91
C ARG A 255 23.48 9.31 8.13
N THR A 256 24.70 9.06 7.65
CA THR A 256 25.46 10.00 6.81
C THR A 256 24.69 10.34 5.55
N LEU A 257 24.14 9.32 4.87
CA LEU A 257 23.33 9.53 3.67
C LEU A 257 22.03 10.24 4.00
N LEU A 258 21.39 9.99 5.15
CA LEU A 258 20.18 10.72 5.54
C LEU A 258 20.46 12.21 5.73
N MET A 259 21.59 12.56 6.35
CA MET A 259 22.04 13.95 6.48
C MET A 259 22.28 14.60 5.11
N TYR A 260 22.90 13.87 4.17
CA TYR A 260 23.15 14.36 2.82
C TYR A 260 21.87 14.55 2.01
N PHE A 261 21.01 13.52 1.97
CA PHE A 261 19.76 13.51 1.21
C PHE A 261 18.72 14.48 1.75
N ASN A 262 18.87 14.95 2.99
CA ASN A 262 18.09 16.06 3.52
C ASN A 262 18.14 17.33 2.64
N ASN A 263 19.21 17.50 1.87
CA ASN A 263 19.42 18.63 0.99
C ASN A 263 19.54 18.26 -0.50
N VAL A 264 18.94 17.14 -0.92
CA VAL A 264 18.86 16.69 -2.32
C VAL A 264 17.40 16.74 -2.77
N MET A 265 17.14 17.23 -4.00
CA MET A 265 15.78 17.23 -4.55
C MET A 265 15.28 15.82 -4.79
N LEU A 266 13.99 15.57 -4.51
CA LEU A 266 13.36 14.26 -4.69
C LEU A 266 14.13 13.17 -3.93
N SER A 267 14.41 13.41 -2.66
CA SER A 267 15.29 12.55 -1.85
C SER A 267 14.82 11.09 -1.81
N GLN A 268 13.51 10.83 -1.93
CA GLN A 268 12.97 9.47 -2.00
C GLN A 268 13.45 8.67 -3.22
N GLU A 269 13.78 9.34 -4.33
CA GLU A 269 14.31 8.72 -5.54
C GLU A 269 15.80 8.38 -5.42
N GLY A 270 16.47 8.66 -4.29
CA GLY A 270 17.91 8.47 -4.17
C GLY A 270 18.41 7.92 -2.84
N TYR A 271 17.71 8.16 -1.72
CA TYR A 271 18.17 7.75 -0.39
C TYR A 271 18.35 6.22 -0.29
N PHE A 272 17.27 5.44 -0.44
CA PHE A 272 17.33 3.98 -0.33
C PHE A 272 18.25 3.35 -1.39
N HIS A 273 18.19 3.87 -2.62
CA HIS A 273 19.05 3.48 -3.74
C HIS A 273 20.55 3.62 -3.40
N THR A 274 20.93 4.76 -2.85
CA THR A 274 22.32 5.03 -2.50
C THR A 274 22.74 4.21 -1.28
N VAL A 275 21.88 4.04 -0.27
CA VAL A 275 22.19 3.21 0.90
C VAL A 275 22.40 1.75 0.49
N VAL A 276 21.47 1.16 -0.26
CA VAL A 276 21.52 -0.27 -0.62
C VAL A 276 22.74 -0.59 -1.49
N CYS A 277 23.10 0.31 -2.42
CA CYS A 277 24.21 0.06 -3.35
C CYS A 277 25.59 0.41 -2.80
N ASN A 278 25.69 1.22 -1.74
CA ASN A 278 26.97 1.50 -1.07
C ASN A 278 27.19 0.61 0.17
N ALA A 279 26.20 -0.17 0.59
CA ALA A 279 26.34 -1.12 1.70
C ALA A 279 26.82 -2.50 1.20
N PRO A 280 28.00 -2.98 1.64
CA PRO A 280 28.55 -4.26 1.18
C PRO A 280 27.64 -5.46 1.38
N GLU A 281 26.84 -5.50 2.45
CA GLU A 281 25.92 -6.61 2.73
C GLU A 281 24.70 -6.64 1.80
N PHE A 282 24.31 -5.50 1.22
CA PHE A 282 23.04 -5.36 0.50
C PHE A 282 23.19 -5.13 -1.01
N LYS A 283 24.35 -4.64 -1.49
CA LYS A 283 24.56 -4.33 -2.91
C LYS A 283 24.30 -5.49 -3.88
N ASN A 284 24.46 -6.74 -3.43
CA ASN A 284 24.21 -7.95 -4.24
C ASN A 284 22.80 -8.52 -4.07
N THR A 285 21.94 -7.83 -3.32
CA THR A 285 20.54 -8.22 -3.05
C THR A 285 19.54 -7.37 -3.83
N THR A 286 20.00 -6.52 -4.74
CA THR A 286 19.16 -5.59 -5.50
C THR A 286 18.68 -6.18 -6.81
N ILE A 287 17.37 -6.19 -7.05
CA ILE A 287 16.75 -6.41 -8.35
C ILE A 287 16.33 -5.04 -8.90
N ASN A 288 16.79 -4.73 -10.12
CA ASN A 288 16.57 -3.44 -10.78
C ASN A 288 15.16 -3.35 -11.40
N ASN A 289 14.13 -3.36 -10.55
CA ASN A 289 12.72 -3.25 -10.92
C ASN A 289 11.89 -2.85 -9.69
N ASP A 290 10.81 -2.08 -9.85
CA ASP A 290 9.93 -1.64 -8.76
C ASP A 290 8.58 -2.37 -8.70
N LEU A 291 8.37 -3.35 -9.59
CA LEU A 291 7.16 -4.17 -9.75
C LEU A 291 5.89 -3.38 -10.10
N ARG A 292 6.03 -2.16 -10.64
CA ARG A 292 4.91 -1.29 -11.02
C ARG A 292 4.78 -1.11 -12.52
N TYR A 293 3.56 -1.28 -13.02
CA TYR A 293 3.17 -0.80 -14.33
C TYR A 293 2.91 0.70 -14.27
N THR A 294 3.66 1.47 -15.07
CA THR A 294 3.55 2.93 -15.16
C THR A 294 3.62 3.35 -16.62
N LEU A 295 2.69 4.19 -17.06
CA LEU A 295 2.71 4.77 -18.41
C LEU A 295 3.26 6.21 -18.36
N TRP A 296 4.23 6.50 -19.22
CA TRP A 296 4.89 7.80 -19.29
C TRP A 296 4.64 8.51 -20.62
N ASP A 297 4.60 9.84 -20.59
CA ASP A 297 4.77 10.66 -21.79
C ASP A 297 6.14 10.38 -22.46
N ASN A 298 6.28 10.70 -23.74
CA ASN A 298 7.58 10.72 -24.42
C ASN A 298 7.89 12.12 -24.95
N PRO A 299 8.88 12.84 -24.36
CA PRO A 299 9.72 12.44 -23.23
C PRO A 299 8.95 12.42 -21.89
N PRO A 300 9.41 11.65 -20.88
CA PRO A 300 8.78 11.59 -19.57
C PRO A 300 8.69 12.96 -18.89
N LYS A 301 7.51 13.26 -18.32
CA LYS A 301 7.29 14.43 -17.46
C LYS A 301 7.59 14.08 -15.98
N MET A 302 7.33 15.02 -15.08
CA MET A 302 7.54 14.83 -13.63
C MET A 302 6.66 13.74 -13.02
N GLU A 303 5.42 13.60 -13.50
CA GLU A 303 4.47 12.59 -13.04
C GLU A 303 4.02 11.74 -14.23
N PRO A 304 3.74 10.44 -14.02
CA PRO A 304 3.26 9.56 -15.06
C PRO A 304 1.83 9.88 -15.47
N LEU A 305 1.39 9.32 -16.60
CA LEU A 305 0.02 9.47 -17.08
C LEU A 305 -0.98 8.77 -16.14
N TYR A 306 -2.20 9.28 -16.13
CA TYR A 306 -3.31 8.61 -15.47
C TYR A 306 -3.80 7.45 -16.35
N LEU A 307 -3.80 6.25 -15.78
CA LEU A 307 -4.31 5.04 -16.41
C LEU A 307 -5.84 5.06 -16.43
N SER A 308 -6.41 4.57 -17.51
CA SER A 308 -7.85 4.50 -17.73
C SER A 308 -8.26 3.14 -18.32
N VAL A 309 -9.55 3.00 -18.64
CA VAL A 309 -10.11 1.80 -19.26
C VAL A 309 -9.39 1.39 -20.54
N SER A 310 -8.85 2.34 -21.32
CA SER A 310 -8.11 2.03 -22.56
C SER A 310 -6.82 1.24 -22.32
N ASP A 311 -6.25 1.36 -21.14
CA ASP A 311 -4.93 0.82 -20.80
C ASP A 311 -5.04 -0.54 -20.10
N PHE A 312 -6.28 -0.99 -19.83
CA PHE A 312 -6.57 -2.17 -19.02
C PHE A 312 -5.89 -3.43 -19.52
N ASP A 313 -6.02 -3.74 -20.82
CA ASP A 313 -5.47 -4.97 -21.36
C ASP A 313 -3.94 -5.00 -21.29
N GLN A 314 -3.28 -3.86 -21.53
CA GLN A 314 -1.82 -3.76 -21.45
C GLN A 314 -1.34 -3.92 -20.01
N MET A 315 -1.94 -3.21 -19.04
CA MET A 315 -1.53 -3.33 -17.65
C MET A 315 -1.83 -4.73 -17.08
N ALA A 316 -2.96 -5.35 -17.43
CA ALA A 316 -3.32 -6.70 -16.97
C ALA A 316 -2.42 -7.81 -17.57
N GLN A 317 -1.71 -7.52 -18.65
CA GLN A 317 -0.75 -8.42 -19.30
C GLN A 317 0.70 -8.11 -18.93
N SER A 318 0.97 -7.02 -18.22
CA SER A 318 2.33 -6.54 -17.95
C SER A 318 3.20 -7.44 -17.06
N GLY A 319 2.58 -8.32 -16.27
CA GLY A 319 3.29 -9.08 -15.23
C GLY A 319 3.73 -8.23 -14.03
N ALA A 320 3.25 -7.00 -13.89
CA ALA A 320 3.51 -6.17 -12.71
C ALA A 320 2.58 -6.54 -11.53
N ALA A 321 3.03 -6.31 -10.30
CA ALA A 321 2.23 -6.54 -9.09
C ALA A 321 1.27 -5.37 -8.82
N PHE A 322 1.66 -4.15 -9.19
CA PHE A 322 0.92 -2.92 -8.95
C PHE A 322 0.90 -2.05 -10.21
N ALA A 323 0.02 -1.05 -10.26
CA ALA A 323 -0.04 -0.06 -11.32
C ALA A 323 -0.25 1.35 -10.76
N ARG A 324 0.23 2.36 -11.50
CA ARG A 324 -0.04 3.77 -11.21
C ARG A 324 0.05 4.69 -12.45
N GLN A 325 -0.60 5.85 -12.45
CA GLN A 325 -1.49 6.37 -11.41
C GLN A 325 -2.96 6.35 -11.83
N PHE A 326 -3.88 6.24 -10.87
CA PHE A 326 -5.31 6.23 -11.14
C PHE A 326 -6.01 7.49 -10.64
N GLN A 327 -7.01 7.96 -11.40
CA GLN A 327 -7.90 9.01 -10.90
C GLN A 327 -8.83 8.45 -9.83
N LYS A 328 -9.35 9.34 -8.99
CA LYS A 328 -10.34 8.96 -7.98
C LYS A 328 -11.60 8.46 -8.67
N ASP A 329 -12.04 7.26 -8.28
CA ASP A 329 -13.26 6.61 -8.78
C ASP A 329 -13.28 6.37 -10.29
N ASP A 330 -12.10 6.26 -10.93
CA ASP A 330 -12.01 5.88 -12.34
C ASP A 330 -12.63 4.48 -12.57
N PRO A 331 -13.46 4.29 -13.62
CA PRO A 331 -14.07 3.00 -13.93
C PRO A 331 -13.08 1.85 -14.09
N VAL A 332 -11.82 2.13 -14.45
CA VAL A 332 -10.78 1.10 -14.57
C VAL A 332 -10.50 0.41 -13.23
N LEU A 333 -10.68 1.10 -12.10
CA LEU A 333 -10.51 0.50 -10.77
C LEU A 333 -11.58 -0.57 -10.50
N ASP A 334 -12.82 -0.33 -10.95
CA ASP A 334 -13.89 -1.32 -10.85
C ASP A 334 -13.62 -2.51 -11.78
N MET A 335 -13.03 -2.28 -12.97
CA MET A 335 -12.58 -3.36 -13.85
C MET A 335 -11.46 -4.19 -13.24
N ILE A 336 -10.49 -3.58 -12.55
CA ILE A 336 -9.45 -4.33 -11.83
C ILE A 336 -10.08 -5.17 -10.71
N ASP A 337 -10.97 -4.58 -9.90
CA ASP A 337 -11.66 -5.29 -8.82
C ASP A 337 -12.41 -6.53 -9.34
N GLU A 338 -13.17 -6.39 -10.42
CA GLU A 338 -13.97 -7.48 -10.98
C GLU A 338 -13.12 -8.52 -11.73
N LYS A 339 -12.29 -8.07 -12.67
CA LYS A 339 -11.64 -8.96 -13.64
C LYS A 339 -10.32 -9.54 -13.18
N ILE A 340 -9.63 -8.85 -12.25
CA ILE A 340 -8.31 -9.26 -11.75
C ILE A 340 -8.45 -9.82 -10.33
N LEU A 341 -9.07 -9.06 -9.43
CA LEU A 341 -9.12 -9.40 -8.01
C LEU A 341 -10.33 -10.25 -7.63
N ASN A 342 -11.32 -10.38 -8.53
CA ASN A 342 -12.58 -11.11 -8.31
C ASN A 342 -13.26 -10.71 -6.99
N ARG A 343 -13.32 -9.40 -6.72
CA ARG A 343 -13.90 -8.80 -5.52
C ARG A 343 -14.94 -7.75 -5.88
N ASP A 344 -15.85 -7.49 -4.96
CA ASP A 344 -16.66 -6.27 -5.01
C ASP A 344 -15.89 -5.09 -4.42
N ARG A 345 -16.21 -3.88 -4.88
CA ARG A 345 -15.56 -2.63 -4.44
C ARG A 345 -15.45 -2.46 -2.93
N TYR A 346 -16.46 -2.91 -2.18
CA TYR A 346 -16.59 -2.73 -0.72
C TYR A 346 -16.20 -3.95 0.12
N HIS A 347 -15.74 -5.05 -0.50
CA HIS A 347 -15.34 -6.27 0.19
C HIS A 347 -13.85 -6.52 0.01
N VAL A 348 -13.18 -7.12 1.00
CA VAL A 348 -11.76 -7.47 0.85
C VAL A 348 -11.54 -8.45 -0.31
N THR A 349 -10.35 -8.41 -0.93
CA THR A 349 -10.00 -9.39 -1.97
C THR A 349 -10.05 -10.81 -1.40
N PRO A 350 -10.82 -11.73 -2.01
CA PRO A 350 -10.92 -13.09 -1.51
C PRO A 350 -9.63 -13.88 -1.75
N GLY A 351 -9.14 -14.53 -0.69
CA GLY A 351 -8.05 -15.51 -0.75
C GLY A 351 -8.50 -16.88 -0.22
N ALA A 352 -7.59 -17.85 -0.13
CA ALA A 352 -7.89 -19.18 0.42
C ALA A 352 -8.41 -19.14 1.87
N TRP A 353 -8.04 -18.10 2.62
CA TRP A 353 -8.48 -17.85 3.98
C TRP A 353 -9.97 -17.44 4.08
N CYS A 354 -10.63 -17.09 2.98
CA CYS A 354 -12.07 -16.82 2.94
C CYS A 354 -12.84 -18.14 2.79
N ALA A 355 -13.40 -18.64 3.89
CA ALA A 355 -14.06 -19.95 3.96
C ALA A 355 -15.59 -19.89 3.75
N GLY A 356 -16.16 -18.70 3.67
CA GLY A 356 -17.60 -18.52 3.48
C GLY A 356 -18.05 -18.98 2.10
N ARG A 357 -19.27 -19.51 2.01
CA ARG A 357 -19.87 -19.84 0.72
C ARG A 357 -20.23 -18.54 -0.02
N LYS A 358 -19.69 -18.37 -1.23
CA LYS A 358 -20.09 -17.27 -2.12
C LYS A 358 -21.58 -17.41 -2.42
N SER A 359 -22.37 -16.43 -2.00
CA SER A 359 -23.77 -16.30 -2.36
C SER A 359 -24.07 -14.83 -2.64
N TRP A 360 -25.18 -14.55 -3.32
CA TRP A 360 -25.57 -13.17 -3.65
C TRP A 360 -25.74 -12.27 -2.41
N LEU A 361 -25.96 -12.86 -1.23
CA LEU A 361 -26.24 -12.17 0.03
C LEU A 361 -25.09 -12.25 1.05
N SER A 362 -24.01 -13.00 0.76
CA SER A 362 -22.95 -13.27 1.75
C SER A 362 -21.57 -13.16 1.14
N ASP A 363 -20.76 -12.28 1.74
CA ASP A 363 -19.34 -12.14 1.46
C ASP A 363 -18.59 -13.43 1.88
N PRO A 364 -17.84 -14.10 0.99
CA PRO A 364 -17.05 -15.28 1.33
C PRO A 364 -16.01 -15.00 2.43
N CYS A 365 -15.58 -13.76 2.61
CA CYS A 365 -14.62 -13.34 3.64
C CYS A 365 -15.28 -12.96 4.97
N SER A 366 -16.57 -13.27 5.14
CA SER A 366 -17.27 -13.20 6.44
C SER A 366 -17.03 -14.43 7.34
N GLN A 367 -16.50 -15.52 6.79
CA GLN A 367 -16.04 -16.68 7.55
C GLN A 367 -14.57 -16.96 7.19
N TRP A 368 -13.77 -17.31 8.18
CA TRP A 368 -12.32 -17.38 8.03
C TRP A 368 -11.81 -18.82 8.22
N GLY A 369 -10.96 -19.25 7.29
CA GLY A 369 -10.23 -20.51 7.30
C GLY A 369 -8.77 -20.33 7.76
N ASP A 370 -7.89 -21.20 7.27
CA ASP A 370 -6.46 -21.13 7.56
C ASP A 370 -5.78 -20.02 6.72
N VAL A 371 -5.24 -19.01 7.39
CA VAL A 371 -4.52 -17.88 6.80
C VAL A 371 -3.12 -18.24 6.30
N ASN A 372 -2.68 -19.49 6.46
CA ASN A 372 -1.39 -20.00 5.99
C ASN A 372 -1.51 -20.76 4.67
N ILE A 373 -2.73 -21.00 4.17
CA ILE A 373 -2.98 -21.60 2.87
C ILE A 373 -3.10 -20.48 1.84
N LEU A 374 -2.53 -20.69 0.66
CA LEU A 374 -2.66 -19.79 -0.48
C LEU A 374 -3.41 -20.48 -1.62
N LYS A 375 -4.19 -19.72 -2.37
CA LYS A 375 -4.85 -20.15 -3.60
C LYS A 375 -4.51 -19.15 -4.70
N PRO A 376 -3.39 -19.35 -5.43
CA PRO A 376 -3.04 -18.48 -6.54
C PRO A 376 -4.13 -18.51 -7.62
N GLY A 377 -4.44 -17.35 -8.16
CA GLY A 377 -5.28 -17.11 -9.31
C GLY A 377 -4.47 -16.98 -10.61
N PRO A 378 -5.14 -16.61 -11.72
CA PRO A 378 -4.53 -16.60 -13.05
C PRO A 378 -3.36 -15.64 -13.23
N GLN A 379 -3.31 -14.55 -12.45
CA GLN A 379 -2.23 -13.56 -12.57
C GLN A 379 -0.92 -14.02 -11.92
N ALA A 380 -0.96 -15.03 -11.03
CA ALA A 380 0.25 -15.59 -10.42
C ALA A 380 1.24 -16.08 -11.48
N SER A 381 0.78 -16.77 -12.53
CA SER A 381 1.69 -17.32 -13.55
C SER A 381 2.43 -16.25 -14.34
N LYS A 382 1.77 -15.13 -14.70
CA LYS A 382 2.44 -14.01 -15.38
C LYS A 382 3.44 -13.32 -14.46
N PHE A 383 3.04 -13.13 -13.20
CA PHE A 383 3.89 -12.52 -12.20
C PHE A 383 5.12 -13.41 -11.90
N GLU A 384 4.94 -14.72 -11.83
CA GLU A 384 6.01 -15.71 -11.67
C GLU A 384 7.01 -15.68 -12.83
N GLU A 385 6.53 -15.56 -14.07
CA GLU A 385 7.40 -15.39 -15.24
C GLU A 385 8.25 -14.11 -15.13
N THR A 386 7.64 -12.98 -14.78
CA THR A 386 8.36 -11.72 -14.54
C THR A 386 9.41 -11.87 -13.43
N ILE A 387 9.04 -12.46 -12.29
CA ILE A 387 9.97 -12.65 -11.16
C ILE A 387 11.11 -13.60 -11.52
N THR A 388 10.84 -14.67 -12.26
CA THR A 388 11.86 -15.63 -12.71
C THR A 388 12.89 -14.93 -13.59
N ASN A 389 12.44 -14.16 -14.59
CA ASN A 389 13.34 -13.39 -15.47
C ASN A 389 14.20 -12.40 -14.67
N LEU A 390 13.61 -11.69 -13.70
CA LEU A 390 14.34 -10.76 -12.84
C LEU A 390 15.37 -11.46 -11.93
N LEU A 391 15.09 -12.68 -11.47
CA LEU A 391 16.01 -13.47 -10.65
C LEU A 391 17.15 -14.07 -11.48
N ASP A 392 16.90 -14.45 -12.72
CA ASP A 392 17.94 -14.91 -13.65
C ASP A 392 18.92 -13.77 -13.98
N ASP A 393 18.41 -12.55 -14.21
CA ASP A 393 19.22 -11.34 -14.36
C ASP A 393 20.06 -11.04 -13.11
N LEU A 394 19.51 -11.27 -11.90
CA LEU A 394 20.25 -11.16 -10.65
C LEU A 394 21.41 -12.16 -10.58
N GLY A 395 21.19 -13.41 -10.99
CA GLY A 395 22.20 -14.47 -11.02
C GLY A 395 23.34 -14.18 -12.00
N SER A 396 23.07 -13.42 -13.07
CA SER A 396 24.08 -13.00 -14.05
C SER A 396 24.87 -11.74 -13.64
N HIS A 397 24.52 -11.09 -12.53
CA HIS A 397 25.06 -9.81 -12.07
C HIS A 397 24.97 -8.65 -13.08
N ALA A 398 24.16 -8.80 -14.13
CA ALA A 398 24.14 -7.86 -15.25
C ALA A 398 23.64 -6.46 -14.87
N ASN A 399 22.82 -6.34 -13.81
CA ASN A 399 22.09 -5.10 -13.47
C ASN A 399 22.22 -4.67 -11.99
N GLN A 400 23.22 -5.17 -11.25
CA GLN A 400 23.39 -4.87 -9.82
C GLN A 400 24.22 -3.60 -9.60
N CYS A 401 23.61 -2.56 -9.02
CA CYS A 401 24.25 -1.33 -8.57
C CYS A 401 25.20 -0.72 -9.62
N GLN A 402 24.75 -0.71 -10.87
CA GLN A 402 25.49 -0.17 -12.01
C GLN A 402 25.27 1.33 -12.20
#